data_AF-A0A060ZX18-F1
#
_entry.id   AF-A0A060ZX18-F1
#
_cell.length_a   1.000
_cell.length_b   1.000
_cell.length_c   1.000
_cell.angle_alpha   90.00
_cell.angle_beta   90.00
_cell.angle_gamma   90.00
#
_symmetry.space_group_name_H-M   'P 1'
#
loop_
_entity.id
_entity.type
_entity.pdbx_description
1 polymer ?
#
loop_
_entity_poly.entity_id
_entity_poly.type
_entity_poly.pdbx_seq_one_letter_code
_entity_poly.pdbx_strand_id
1 'polypeptide(L)'
;MSDDNPAARATPPRWMPIGQEPELCSAGEWWDAVRAVEAMGRRAIEILNEGDEPVGPVILDHGGPEPRLYFLVPVGTAVRWEEPGTVALGQKCHVVVPSAESRTPPGMHWHVFPQGPRSLTRPDALRRALSQARRERQGPAEEAAS
;
A
#
# COMPACT_ATOMS: atom_id res chain seq x y z
N MET A 1 -3.97 34.45 22.02
CA MET A 1 -3.44 33.10 22.30
C MET A 1 -3.99 32.24 21.19
N SER A 2 -3.19 31.99 20.17
CA SER A 2 -3.64 31.51 18.86
C SER A 2 -4.28 30.13 18.95
N ASP A 3 -5.50 30.05 18.44
CA ASP A 3 -6.10 28.85 17.86
C ASP A 3 -5.23 28.40 16.69
N ASP A 4 -4.39 27.40 16.92
CA ASP A 4 -3.84 26.57 15.85
C ASP A 4 -3.54 25.19 16.43
N ASN A 5 -4.51 24.27 16.35
CA ASN A 5 -4.25 22.85 16.55
C ASN A 5 -4.19 22.21 15.16
N PRO A 6 -3.00 22.01 14.58
CA PRO A 6 -2.82 21.49 13.23
C PRO A 6 -3.27 20.03 13.07
N ALA A 7 -3.76 19.41 14.14
CA ALA A 7 -4.46 18.13 14.14
C ALA A 7 -5.97 18.34 14.34
N ALA A 8 -6.65 19.02 13.42
CA ALA A 8 -8.06 18.72 13.19
C ALA A 8 -8.13 17.24 12.76
N ARG A 9 -8.17 16.35 13.76
CA ARG A 9 -7.84 14.92 13.65
C ARG A 9 -8.64 14.33 12.50
N ALA A 10 -7.96 14.05 11.39
CA ALA A 10 -8.51 13.22 10.33
C ALA A 10 -9.10 11.99 11.02
N THR A 11 -10.41 11.81 10.89
CA THR A 11 -11.08 10.74 11.63
C THR A 11 -10.51 9.43 11.13
N PRO A 12 -9.90 8.62 12.01
CA PRO A 12 -9.30 7.37 11.61
C PRO A 12 -10.34 6.48 10.93
N PRO A 13 -9.98 5.75 9.87
CA PRO A 13 -10.88 4.77 9.28
C PRO A 13 -11.31 3.74 10.34
N ARG A 14 -12.56 3.27 10.28
CA ARG A 14 -13.11 2.31 11.26
C ARG A 14 -12.36 0.97 11.31
N TRP A 15 -11.68 0.62 10.24
CA TRP A 15 -10.87 -0.59 10.13
C TRP A 15 -9.45 -0.43 10.69
N MET A 16 -9.05 0.79 11.07
CA MET A 16 -7.72 1.03 11.60
C MET A 16 -7.65 0.57 13.07
N PRO A 17 -6.56 -0.11 13.48
CA PRO A 17 -6.34 -0.49 14.87
C PRO A 17 -6.48 0.69 15.83
N ILE A 18 -7.15 0.46 16.96
CA ILE A 18 -7.38 1.49 18.00
C ILE A 18 -6.25 1.46 19.05
N GLY A 19 -5.60 0.30 19.21
CA GLY A 19 -4.49 0.11 20.14
C GLY A 19 -3.15 0.67 19.65
N GLN A 20 -2.13 0.49 20.48
CA GLN A 20 -0.74 0.86 20.18
C GLN A 20 -0.01 -0.20 19.35
N GLU A 21 -0.53 -1.42 19.39
CA GLU A 21 0.06 -2.59 18.73
C GLU A 21 -0.53 -2.79 17.32
N PRO A 22 0.23 -3.41 16.40
CA PRO A 22 -0.32 -3.86 15.14
C PRO A 22 -1.36 -4.97 15.35
N GLU A 23 -2.40 -5.00 14.52
CA GLU A 23 -3.47 -6.00 14.60
C GLU A 23 -3.57 -6.81 13.30
N LEU A 24 -3.93 -8.10 13.41
CA LEU A 24 -4.19 -8.94 12.26
C LEU A 24 -5.62 -8.70 11.76
N CYS A 25 -5.76 -8.06 10.59
CA CYS A 25 -7.06 -7.68 10.04
C CYS A 25 -7.44 -8.54 8.83
N SER A 26 -8.72 -8.91 8.73
CA SER A 26 -9.29 -9.61 7.57
C SER A 26 -9.28 -8.72 6.32
N ALA A 27 -8.64 -9.20 5.25
CA ALA A 27 -8.82 -8.63 3.93
C ALA A 27 -10.19 -9.06 3.35
N GLY A 28 -10.75 -8.23 2.47
CA GLY A 28 -12.06 -8.46 1.85
C GLY A 28 -13.26 -7.92 2.63
N GLU A 29 -13.05 -7.26 3.78
CA GLU A 29 -14.12 -6.60 4.54
C GLU A 29 -14.18 -5.09 4.26
N TRP A 30 -13.05 -4.41 4.46
CA TRP A 30 -12.93 -2.95 4.28
C TRP A 30 -12.02 -2.57 3.12
N TRP A 31 -11.07 -3.44 2.82
CA TRP A 31 -10.08 -3.32 1.76
C TRP A 31 -9.61 -4.72 1.37
N ASP A 32 -9.17 -4.87 0.13
CA ASP A 32 -8.21 -5.90 -0.24
C ASP A 32 -6.79 -5.29 -0.17
N ALA A 33 -5.75 -6.09 -0.29
CA ALA A 33 -4.38 -5.60 -0.39
C ALA A 33 -3.65 -6.16 -1.61
N VAL A 34 -2.79 -5.33 -2.20
CA VAL A 34 -1.81 -5.77 -3.19
C VAL A 34 -0.42 -5.64 -2.59
N ARG A 35 0.27 -6.77 -2.48
CA ARG A 35 1.64 -6.85 -1.96
C ARG A 35 2.64 -6.78 -3.10
N ALA A 36 3.64 -5.91 -2.96
CA ALA A 36 4.77 -5.79 -3.88
C ALA A 36 6.10 -5.80 -3.10
N VAL A 37 7.19 -6.18 -3.75
CA VAL A 37 8.53 -5.93 -3.23
C VAL A 37 8.78 -4.43 -3.12
N GLU A 38 9.50 -3.99 -2.09
CA GLU A 38 9.64 -2.57 -1.75
C GLU A 38 10.10 -1.71 -2.93
N ALA A 39 11.14 -2.14 -3.64
CA ALA A 39 11.68 -1.35 -4.73
C ALA A 39 10.69 -1.14 -5.89
N MET A 40 9.84 -2.14 -6.19
CA MET A 40 8.79 -2.00 -7.20
C MET A 40 7.64 -1.14 -6.68
N GLY A 41 7.23 -1.33 -5.42
CA GLY A 41 6.15 -0.55 -4.81
C GLY A 41 6.50 0.93 -4.65
N ARG A 42 7.72 1.26 -4.22
CA ARG A 42 8.19 2.66 -4.12
C ARG A 42 8.17 3.35 -5.48
N ARG A 43 8.68 2.68 -6.52
CA ARG A 43 8.62 3.24 -7.87
C ARG A 43 7.18 3.41 -8.37
N ALA A 44 6.27 2.48 -8.06
CA ALA A 44 4.86 2.65 -8.38
C ALA A 44 4.22 3.86 -7.67
N ILE A 45 4.61 4.14 -6.42
CA ILE A 45 4.17 5.33 -5.69
C ILE A 45 4.65 6.61 -6.37
N GLU A 46 5.92 6.66 -6.79
CA GLU A 46 6.46 7.79 -7.56
C GLU A 46 5.67 8.01 -8.85
N ILE A 47 5.40 6.95 -9.63
CA ILE A 47 4.63 7.04 -10.88
C ILE A 47 3.19 7.52 -10.64
N LEU A 48 2.54 7.07 -9.55
CA LEU A 48 1.20 7.56 -9.18
C LEU A 48 1.24 9.06 -8.87
N ASN A 49 2.23 9.51 -8.10
CA ASN A 49 2.40 10.93 -7.76
C ASN A 49 2.74 11.78 -9.00
N GLU A 50 3.60 11.30 -9.90
CA GLU A 50 3.93 11.95 -11.18
C GLU A 50 2.68 12.13 -12.07
N GLY A 51 1.70 11.22 -11.94
CA GLY A 51 0.44 11.25 -12.67
C GLY A 51 -0.73 11.91 -11.93
N ASP A 52 -0.48 12.59 -10.80
CA ASP A 52 -1.50 13.17 -9.92
C ASP A 52 -2.59 12.17 -9.45
N GLU A 53 -2.27 10.87 -9.43
CA GLU A 53 -3.16 9.83 -8.93
C GLU A 53 -2.99 9.67 -7.42
N PRO A 54 -4.08 9.71 -6.63
CA PRO A 54 -3.98 9.64 -5.18
C PRO A 54 -3.47 8.26 -4.73
N VAL A 55 -2.44 8.28 -3.89
CA VAL A 55 -1.92 7.08 -3.23
C VAL A 55 -2.67 6.87 -1.91
N GLY A 56 -3.30 5.71 -1.78
CA GLY A 56 -4.00 5.35 -0.54
C GLY A 56 -3.06 4.85 0.55
N PRO A 57 -3.59 4.25 1.63
CA PRO A 57 -2.76 3.70 2.69
C PRO A 57 -1.83 2.62 2.14
N VAL A 58 -0.56 2.71 2.53
CA VAL A 58 0.46 1.72 2.19
C VAL A 58 1.21 1.34 3.45
N ILE A 59 1.33 0.05 3.70
CA ILE A 59 2.08 -0.51 4.83
C ILE A 59 3.46 -0.94 4.32
N LEU A 60 4.53 -0.58 5.01
CA LEU A 60 5.86 -1.12 4.81
C LEU A 60 6.18 -2.14 5.89
N ASP A 61 6.48 -3.35 5.45
CA ASP A 61 6.93 -4.46 6.28
C ASP A 61 8.39 -4.77 5.94
N HIS A 62 9.28 -4.54 6.90
CA HIS A 62 10.69 -4.95 6.78
C HIS A 62 10.92 -6.43 7.14
N GLY A 63 9.85 -7.18 7.46
CA GLY A 63 9.89 -8.58 7.83
C GLY A 63 10.20 -9.52 6.66
N GLY A 64 11.20 -10.38 6.88
CA GLY A 64 11.62 -11.41 5.93
C GLY A 64 12.87 -11.02 5.13
N PRO A 65 13.22 -11.79 4.08
CA PRO A 65 14.46 -11.61 3.32
C PRO A 65 14.47 -10.35 2.43
N GLU A 66 13.30 -9.82 2.10
CA GLU A 66 13.13 -8.57 1.36
C GLU A 66 11.94 -7.78 1.94
N PRO A 67 12.06 -6.44 2.11
CA PRO A 67 10.94 -5.63 2.55
C PRO A 67 9.80 -5.58 1.53
N ARG A 68 8.58 -5.44 2.02
CA ARG A 68 7.35 -5.48 1.22
C ARG A 68 6.46 -4.29 1.50
N LEU A 69 5.83 -3.80 0.44
CA LEU A 69 4.76 -2.80 0.51
C LEU A 69 3.41 -3.48 0.30
N TYR A 70 2.44 -3.14 1.13
CA TYR A 70 1.05 -3.56 1.01
C TYR A 70 0.18 -2.35 0.73
N PHE A 71 -0.31 -2.24 -0.51
CA PHE A 71 -1.24 -1.20 -0.92
C PHE A 71 -2.65 -1.61 -0.54
N LEU A 72 -3.33 -0.81 0.27
CA LEU A 72 -4.75 -1.04 0.56
C LEU A 72 -5.59 -0.53 -0.61
N VAL A 73 -6.42 -1.41 -1.15
CA VAL A 73 -7.25 -1.20 -2.35
C VAL A 73 -8.70 -1.58 -2.05
N PRO A 74 -9.70 -1.10 -2.82
CA PRO A 74 -11.10 -1.47 -2.62
C PRO A 74 -11.33 -2.99 -2.61
N VAL A 75 -12.27 -3.46 -1.78
CA VAL A 75 -12.70 -4.86 -1.73
C VAL A 75 -13.14 -5.35 -3.12
N GLY A 76 -12.78 -6.58 -3.45
CA GLY A 76 -13.05 -7.21 -4.74
C GLY A 76 -11.94 -7.02 -5.78
N THR A 77 -10.96 -6.15 -5.49
CA THR A 77 -9.79 -5.96 -6.35
C THR A 77 -9.00 -7.25 -6.51
N ALA A 78 -8.81 -8.00 -5.42
CA ALA A 78 -7.98 -9.20 -5.42
C ALA A 78 -8.52 -10.31 -6.33
N VAL A 79 -9.84 -10.35 -6.58
CA VAL A 79 -10.49 -11.40 -7.38
C VAL A 79 -10.00 -11.43 -8.83
N ARG A 80 -9.59 -10.28 -9.37
CA ARG A 80 -9.17 -10.11 -10.78
C ARG A 80 -7.79 -9.48 -10.89
N TRP A 81 -6.98 -9.61 -9.84
CA TRP A 81 -5.65 -9.02 -9.82
C TRP A 81 -4.65 -10.00 -10.40
N GLU A 82 -3.94 -9.56 -11.44
CA GLU A 82 -3.08 -10.41 -12.26
C GLU A 82 -1.76 -9.72 -12.61
N GLU A 83 -1.40 -8.61 -11.93
CA GLU A 83 -0.14 -7.92 -12.23
C GLU A 83 1.06 -8.78 -11.81
N PRO A 84 1.98 -9.14 -12.72
CA PRO A 84 3.14 -9.95 -12.38
C PRO A 84 4.03 -9.32 -11.30
N GLY A 85 4.68 -10.17 -10.49
CA GLY A 85 5.55 -9.70 -9.40
C GLY A 85 4.80 -9.16 -8.18
N THR A 86 3.47 -9.30 -8.14
CA THR A 86 2.63 -8.88 -7.02
C THR A 86 1.86 -10.08 -6.44
N VAL A 87 1.34 -9.93 -5.22
CA VAL A 87 0.42 -10.90 -4.61
C VAL A 87 -0.81 -10.17 -4.12
N ALA A 88 -1.98 -10.57 -4.60
CA ALA A 88 -3.25 -10.04 -4.15
C ALA A 88 -3.77 -10.81 -2.94
N LEU A 89 -4.29 -10.07 -1.96
CA LEU A 89 -4.80 -10.56 -0.69
C LEU A 89 -6.22 -10.03 -0.53
N GLY A 90 -7.21 -10.91 -0.70
CA GLY A 90 -8.63 -10.57 -0.59
C GLY A 90 -9.32 -11.40 0.48
N GLN A 91 -10.57 -11.80 0.23
CA GLN A 91 -11.31 -12.67 1.15
C GLN A 91 -10.49 -13.89 1.59
N LYS A 92 -10.60 -14.23 2.88
CA LYS A 92 -9.87 -15.31 3.57
C LYS A 92 -8.36 -15.06 3.77
N CYS A 93 -7.82 -13.95 3.27
CA CYS A 93 -6.49 -13.49 3.63
C CYS A 93 -6.56 -12.56 4.85
N HIS A 94 -5.44 -12.45 5.56
CA HIS A 94 -5.26 -11.48 6.63
C HIS A 94 -4.00 -10.67 6.36
N VAL A 95 -4.02 -9.39 6.73
CA VAL A 95 -2.86 -8.49 6.67
C VAL A 95 -2.68 -7.89 8.06
N VAL A 96 -1.45 -7.86 8.54
CA VAL A 96 -1.12 -7.15 9.77
C VAL A 96 -1.16 -5.65 9.46
N VAL A 97 -1.97 -4.91 10.20
CA VAL A 97 -2.16 -3.46 10.04
C VAL A 97 -1.45 -2.76 11.19
N PRO A 98 -0.54 -1.81 10.91
CA PRO A 98 0.12 -1.04 11.96
C PRO A 98 -0.87 -0.18 12.73
N SER A 99 -0.55 0.10 14.00
CA SER A 99 -1.29 1.07 14.78
C SER A 99 -1.22 2.47 14.16
N ALA A 100 -2.07 3.38 14.60
CA ALA A 100 -2.09 4.76 14.12
C ALA A 100 -0.75 5.49 14.30
N GLU A 101 0.01 5.09 15.33
CA GLU A 101 1.26 5.72 15.77
C GLU A 101 2.50 5.14 15.07
N SER A 102 2.42 3.91 14.56
CA SER A 102 3.51 3.26 13.82
C SER A 102 3.68 3.87 12.42
N ARG A 103 4.32 5.03 12.34
CA ARG A 103 4.57 5.78 11.08
C ARG A 103 6.03 5.77 10.62
N THR A 104 6.93 5.23 11.44
CA THR A 104 8.37 5.17 11.16
C THR A 104 8.96 3.86 11.69
N PRO A 105 10.14 3.44 11.20
CA PRO A 105 10.88 2.31 11.77
C PRO A 105 11.21 2.49 13.27
N PRO A 106 11.52 1.39 13.99
CA PRO A 106 11.64 0.01 13.52
C PRO A 106 10.29 -0.71 13.34
N GLY A 107 10.30 -1.82 12.59
CA GLY A 107 9.14 -2.70 12.42
C GLY A 107 8.17 -2.28 11.30
N MET A 108 7.01 -2.96 11.27
CA MET A 108 5.94 -2.67 10.32
C MET A 108 5.30 -1.31 10.64
N HIS A 109 5.19 -0.44 9.62
CA HIS A 109 4.68 0.91 9.80
C HIS A 109 3.93 1.40 8.55
N TRP A 110 3.17 2.48 8.70
CA TRP A 110 2.56 3.20 7.60
C TRP A 110 3.64 3.85 6.75
N HIS A 111 3.81 3.40 5.51
CA HIS A 111 4.57 4.11 4.49
C HIS A 111 3.80 5.30 3.94
N VAL A 112 2.50 5.10 3.70
CA VAL A 112 1.53 6.17 3.41
C VAL A 112 0.40 6.03 4.41
N PHE A 113 0.22 7.05 5.25
CA PHE A 113 -0.80 7.05 6.30
C PHE A 113 -2.20 7.32 5.69
N PRO A 114 -3.27 6.65 6.17
CA PRO A 114 -4.64 6.95 5.74
C PRO A 114 -5.02 8.42 5.94
N GLN A 115 -5.33 9.11 4.85
CA GLN A 115 -5.76 10.52 4.89
C GLN A 115 -7.26 10.67 5.18
N GLY A 116 -8.04 9.59 5.07
CA GLY A 116 -9.45 9.58 5.41
C GLY A 116 -10.11 8.20 5.24
N PRO A 117 -11.39 8.07 5.61
CA PRO A 117 -12.07 6.77 5.68
C PRO A 117 -12.29 6.07 4.33
N ARG A 118 -12.09 6.76 3.19
CA ARG A 118 -12.29 6.22 1.83
C ARG A 118 -11.08 6.41 0.92
N SER A 119 -9.90 6.70 1.48
CA SER A 119 -8.71 7.05 0.68
C SER A 119 -7.97 5.83 0.12
N LEU A 120 -8.62 4.76 -0.34
CA LEU A 120 -7.94 3.55 -0.84
C LEU A 120 -7.32 3.78 -2.23
N THR A 121 -6.23 3.09 -2.54
CA THR A 121 -5.55 3.24 -3.84
C THR A 121 -6.43 2.69 -4.97
N ARG A 122 -6.59 3.45 -6.06
CA ARG A 122 -7.40 3.02 -7.22
C ARG A 122 -6.75 1.81 -7.92
N PRO A 123 -7.46 0.68 -8.11
CA PRO A 123 -6.87 -0.53 -8.66
C PRO A 123 -6.23 -0.37 -10.04
N ASP A 124 -6.92 0.33 -10.96
CA ASP A 124 -6.41 0.47 -12.34
C ASP A 124 -5.17 1.36 -12.39
N ALA A 125 -5.12 2.43 -11.58
CA ALA A 125 -3.96 3.30 -11.47
C ALA A 125 -2.77 2.54 -10.88
N LEU A 126 -3.00 1.81 -9.78
CA LEU A 126 -1.97 0.98 -9.15
C LEU A 126 -1.43 -0.08 -10.11
N ARG A 127 -2.29 -0.74 -10.89
CA ARG A 127 -1.87 -1.76 -11.85
C ARG A 127 -0.97 -1.18 -12.93
N ARG A 128 -1.36 -0.03 -13.51
CA ARG A 128 -0.52 0.67 -14.50
C ARG A 128 0.84 1.05 -13.91
N ALA A 129 0.85 1.62 -12.71
CA ALA A 129 2.07 2.04 -12.04
C ALA A 129 3.01 0.86 -11.71
N LEU A 130 2.46 -0.25 -11.19
CA LEU A 130 3.24 -1.47 -10.90
C LEU A 130 3.76 -2.14 -12.18
N SER A 131 2.95 -2.19 -13.24
CA SER A 131 3.40 -2.70 -14.55
C SER A 131 4.55 -1.86 -15.10
N GLN A 132 4.45 -0.54 -15.02
CA GLN A 132 5.51 0.35 -15.49
C GLN A 132 6.77 0.19 -14.63
N ALA A 133 6.66 0.24 -13.30
CA ALA A 133 7.77 0.04 -12.37
C ALA A 133 8.47 -1.31 -12.60
N ARG A 134 7.70 -2.38 -12.87
CA ARG A 134 8.26 -3.70 -13.19
C ARG A 134 9.04 -3.68 -14.50
N ARG A 135 8.51 -3.08 -15.56
CA ARG A 135 9.19 -2.98 -16.87
C ARG A 135 10.49 -2.19 -16.77
N GLU A 136 10.49 -1.08 -16.04
CA GLU A 136 11.70 -0.28 -15.78
C GLU A 136 12.79 -1.09 -15.06
N ARG A 137 12.39 -1.95 -14.12
CA ARG A 137 13.31 -2.87 -13.42
C ARG A 137 13.82 -4.01 -14.29
N GLN A 138 13.10 -4.34 -15.37
CA GLN A 138 13.43 -5.39 -16.33
C GLN A 138 14.19 -4.85 -17.57
N GLY A 139 14.68 -3.60 -17.57
CA GLY A 139 15.28 -2.91 -18.73
C GLY A 139 16.21 -3.74 -19.64
N PRO A 140 16.47 -3.28 -20.88
CA PRO A 140 16.52 -4.04 -22.14
C PRO A 140 17.52 -5.21 -22.17
N ALA A 141 17.28 -6.25 -21.38
CA ALA A 141 18.13 -7.44 -21.33
C ALA A 141 17.86 -8.42 -22.50
N GLU A 142 16.86 -8.16 -23.35
CA GLU A 142 16.50 -9.04 -24.48
C GLU A 142 16.99 -8.55 -25.86
N GLU A 143 17.36 -7.28 -26.05
CA GLU A 143 17.87 -6.78 -27.36
C GLU A 143 19.39 -6.97 -27.56
N ALA A 144 20.14 -7.30 -26.50
CA ALA A 144 21.59 -7.55 -26.59
C ALA A 144 21.94 -9.04 -26.81
N ALA A 145 20.94 -9.91 -26.96
CA ALA A 145 21.10 -11.36 -27.08
C ALA A 145 20.51 -11.96 -28.37
N SER A 146 20.27 -11.15 -29.40
CA SER A 146 19.90 -11.61 -30.76
C SER A 146 20.94 -11.22 -31.81
#